data_AF-A0A1X1RDT2-F1
#
_entry.id   AF-A0A1X1RDT2-F1
#
_cell.length_a   1.000
_cell.length_b   1.000
_cell.length_c   1.000
_cell.angle_alpha   90.00
_cell.angle_beta   90.00
_cell.angle_gamma   90.00
#
_symmetry.space_group_name_H-M   'P 1'
#
loop_
_entity.id
_entity.type
_entity.pdbx_description
1 polymer ?
#
loop_
_entity_poly.entity_id
_entity_poly.type
_entity_poly.pdbx_seq_one_letter_code
_entity_poly.pdbx_strand_id
1 'polypeptide(L)'
;MSAEDGLTSDDYAAMAQSYEENPPRRDEMVGDPYVSPSAMRMGRPRGGGEPRGASPTRALRLPARLDEALEERASNTGSTVSELMREAVTEYLDRHGVSS
;
A
#
# COMPACT_ATOMS: atom_id res chain seq x y z
N MET A 1 -22.85 2.99 -30.52
CA MET A 1 -22.04 3.75 -29.55
C MET A 1 -22.83 3.77 -28.26
N SER A 2 -22.41 3.03 -27.23
CA SER A 2 -22.58 3.41 -25.83
C SER A 2 -21.70 2.48 -24.99
N ALA A 3 -20.72 3.10 -24.36
CA ALA A 3 -19.85 2.48 -23.38
C ALA A 3 -20.67 2.16 -22.12
N GLU A 4 -20.48 0.95 -21.60
CA GLU A 4 -20.37 0.67 -20.16
C GLU A 4 -21.50 1.23 -19.26
N ASP A 5 -22.68 0.60 -19.27
CA ASP A 5 -23.53 0.63 -18.07
C ASP A 5 -22.78 -0.17 -16.99
N GLY A 6 -22.01 0.54 -16.16
CA GLY A 6 -21.35 -0.06 -15.00
C GLY A 6 -22.38 -0.71 -14.08
N LEU A 7 -21.97 -1.77 -13.39
CA LEU A 7 -22.80 -2.45 -12.39
C LEU A 7 -23.42 -1.44 -11.42
N THR A 8 -24.74 -1.49 -11.30
CA THR A 8 -25.49 -0.64 -10.40
C THR A 8 -25.34 -1.10 -8.95
N SER A 9 -25.75 -0.27 -7.99
CA SER A 9 -25.73 -0.68 -6.58
C SER A 9 -26.61 -1.91 -6.30
N ASP A 10 -27.70 -2.06 -7.05
CA ASP A 10 -28.60 -3.21 -6.91
C ASP A 10 -27.94 -4.48 -7.46
N ASP A 11 -27.15 -4.38 -8.53
CA ASP A 11 -26.37 -5.51 -9.04
C ASP A 11 -25.32 -5.97 -8.02
N TYR A 12 -24.66 -5.03 -7.33
CA TYR A 12 -23.75 -5.35 -6.24
C TYR A 12 -24.46 -5.98 -5.05
N ALA A 13 -25.67 -5.52 -4.70
CA ALA A 13 -26.46 -6.10 -3.62
C ALA A 13 -26.89 -7.54 -3.93
N ALA A 14 -27.32 -7.81 -5.17
CA ALA A 14 -27.67 -9.15 -5.63
C ALA A 14 -26.46 -10.09 -5.62
N MET A 15 -25.28 -9.61 -6.05
CA MET A 15 -24.04 -10.38 -5.99
C MET A 15 -23.63 -10.69 -4.55
N ALA A 16 -23.77 -9.74 -3.62
CA ALA A 16 -23.47 -9.95 -2.21
C ALA A 16 -24.38 -11.03 -1.59
N GLN A 17 -25.68 -10.96 -1.84
CA GLN A 17 -26.64 -11.95 -1.37
C GLN A 17 -26.34 -13.35 -1.93
N SER A 18 -26.05 -13.45 -3.22
CA SER A 18 -25.69 -14.71 -3.87
C SER A 18 -24.48 -15.38 -3.22
N TYR A 19 -23.47 -14.60 -2.84
CA TYR A 19 -22.26 -15.10 -2.18
C TYR A 19 -22.52 -15.55 -0.73
N GLU A 20 -23.41 -14.86 -0.02
CA GLU A 20 -23.81 -15.24 1.34
C GLU A 20 -24.63 -16.54 1.35
N GLU A 21 -25.51 -16.72 0.37
CA GLU A 21 -26.30 -17.94 0.20
C GLU A 21 -25.47 -19.12 -0.33
N ASN A 22 -24.42 -18.84 -1.12
CA ASN A 22 -23.59 -19.84 -1.78
C ASN A 22 -22.09 -19.56 -1.50
N PRO A 23 -21.62 -19.79 -0.27
CA PRO A 23 -20.22 -19.60 0.06
C PRO A 23 -19.33 -20.55 -0.77
N PRO A 24 -18.07 -20.16 -1.10
CA PRO A 24 -17.17 -21.00 -1.88
C PRO A 24 -16.97 -22.37 -1.24
N ARG A 25 -17.09 -23.42 -2.06
CA ARG A 25 -16.87 -24.79 -1.61
C ARG A 25 -15.38 -25.11 -1.65
N ARG A 26 -14.94 -26.04 -0.79
CA ARG A 26 -13.51 -26.40 -0.67
C ARG A 26 -12.91 -26.92 -1.97
N ASP A 27 -13.70 -27.61 -2.77
CA ASP A 27 -13.30 -28.15 -4.08
C ASP A 27 -13.17 -27.08 -5.17
N GLU A 28 -13.72 -25.88 -4.95
CA GLU A 28 -13.60 -24.73 -5.84
C GLU A 28 -12.39 -23.83 -5.49
N MET A 29 -11.74 -24.05 -4.33
CA MET A 29 -10.61 -23.25 -3.87
C MET A 29 -9.30 -23.69 -4.53
N VAL A 30 -8.62 -22.76 -5.22
CA VAL A 30 -7.26 -22.99 -5.74
C VAL A 30 -6.24 -22.75 -4.61
N GLY A 31 -6.02 -23.77 -3.79
CA GLY A 31 -5.05 -23.78 -2.70
C GLY A 31 -5.62 -23.44 -1.32
N ASP A 32 -4.79 -23.60 -0.29
CA ASP A 32 -5.19 -23.31 1.09
C ASP A 32 -5.31 -21.80 1.33
N PRO A 33 -6.35 -21.33 2.04
CA PRO A 33 -6.46 -19.92 2.42
C PRO A 33 -5.28 -19.52 3.32
N TYR A 34 -4.32 -18.79 2.75
CA TYR A 34 -3.25 -18.18 3.54
C TYR A 34 -3.79 -16.96 4.27
N VAL A 35 -4.14 -17.13 5.54
CA VAL A 35 -4.47 -16.01 6.43
C VAL A 35 -3.18 -15.62 7.15
N SER A 36 -2.58 -14.50 6.72
CA SER A 36 -1.43 -13.94 7.44
C SER A 36 -1.84 -13.62 8.89
N PRO A 37 -1.06 -14.01 9.92
CA PRO A 37 -1.29 -13.57 11.30
C PRO A 37 -1.24 -12.04 11.47
N SER A 38 -0.66 -11.35 10.49
CA SER A 38 -0.58 -9.89 10.37
C SER A 38 -1.77 -9.27 9.61
N ALA A 39 -2.70 -10.09 9.11
CA ALA A 39 -3.92 -9.66 8.43
C ALA A 39 -5.11 -9.85 9.39
N MET A 40 -5.82 -8.84 9.92
CA MET A 40 -5.84 -7.39 9.72
C MET A 40 -6.50 -6.79 10.98
N ARG A 41 -6.26 -5.53 11.32
CA ARG A 41 -7.30 -4.72 11.97
C ARG A 41 -7.45 -3.44 11.17
N MET A 42 -8.66 -3.20 10.72
CA MET A 42 -9.11 -2.14 9.82
C MET A 42 -9.08 -2.54 8.34
N GLY A 43 -10.26 -2.60 7.72
CA GLY A 43 -10.38 -2.44 6.27
C GLY A 43 -9.84 -1.07 5.82
N ARG A 44 -10.12 -0.67 4.57
CA ARG A 44 -9.80 0.69 4.09
C ARG A 44 -10.28 1.70 5.16
N PRO A 45 -9.40 2.50 5.77
CA PRO A 45 -9.78 3.37 6.87
C PRO A 45 -10.93 4.26 6.42
N ARG A 46 -12.13 4.02 6.98
CA ARG A 46 -13.30 4.87 6.76
C ARG A 46 -13.06 6.15 7.54
N GLY A 47 -12.45 7.14 6.88
CA GLY A 47 -12.54 8.57 7.17
C GLY A 47 -12.64 9.01 8.64
N GLY A 48 -11.88 8.41 9.56
CA GLY A 48 -11.94 8.73 11.00
C GLY A 48 -10.58 9.02 11.64
N GLY A 49 -9.48 8.83 10.89
CA GLY A 49 -8.20 9.39 11.26
C GLY A 49 -8.15 10.84 10.79
N GLU A 50 -7.59 11.74 11.60
CA GLU A 50 -7.20 13.06 11.13
C GLU A 50 -6.43 12.87 9.81
N PRO A 51 -6.84 13.53 8.70
CA PRO A 51 -6.15 13.38 7.44
C PRO A 51 -4.69 13.66 7.73
N ARG A 52 -3.85 12.62 7.61
CA ARG A 52 -2.40 12.78 7.68
C ARG A 52 -2.12 13.71 6.51
N GLY A 53 -1.96 15.00 6.82
CA GLY A 53 -1.83 16.03 5.81
C GLY A 53 -0.73 15.63 4.83
N ALA A 54 -0.77 16.20 3.62
CA ALA A 54 0.26 15.92 2.63
C ALA A 54 1.64 16.03 3.29
N SER A 55 2.42 14.94 3.25
CA SER A 55 3.78 14.93 3.77
C SER A 55 4.54 16.11 3.14
N PRO A 56 5.23 16.96 3.93
CA PRO A 56 5.98 18.06 3.37
C PRO A 56 6.99 17.56 2.34
N THR A 57 6.86 18.00 1.09
CA THR A 57 7.81 17.67 0.03
C THR A 57 9.05 18.55 0.17
N ARG A 58 10.23 17.93 0.12
CA ARG A 58 11.52 18.64 0.08
C ARG A 58 12.26 18.26 -1.20
N ALA A 59 12.67 19.26 -1.98
CA ALA A 59 13.56 19.07 -3.11
C ALA A 59 15.01 19.18 -2.64
N LEU A 60 15.83 18.18 -2.95
CA LEU A 60 17.25 18.12 -2.60
C LEU A 60 18.05 17.92 -3.88
N ARG A 61 19.23 18.56 -3.96
CA ARG A 61 20.19 18.31 -5.04
C ARG A 61 21.25 17.35 -4.54
N LEU A 62 21.39 16.22 -5.22
CA LEU A 62 22.41 15.22 -4.93
C LEU A 62 23.52 15.28 -6.00
N PRO A 63 24.78 15.02 -5.64
CA PRO A 63 25.81 14.67 -6.61
C PRO A 63 25.36 13.46 -7.45
N ALA A 64 25.62 13.48 -8.76
CA ALA A 64 25.19 12.44 -9.71
C ALA A 64 25.53 11.02 -9.23
N ARG A 65 26.75 10.82 -8.71
CA ARG A 65 27.19 9.53 -8.17
C ARG A 65 26.30 8.99 -7.03
N LEU A 66 25.76 9.87 -6.19
CA LEU A 66 24.87 9.45 -5.09
C LEU A 66 23.47 9.14 -5.58
N ASP A 67 23.01 9.87 -6.59
CA ASP A 67 21.71 9.63 -7.24
C ASP A 67 21.70 8.26 -7.94
N GLU A 68 22.74 7.98 -8.73
CA GLU A 68 22.95 6.68 -9.39
C GLU A 68 22.98 5.52 -8.39
N ALA A 69 23.72 5.69 -7.28
CA ALA A 69 23.80 4.65 -6.24
C ALA A 69 22.45 4.42 -5.52
N LEU A 70 21.62 5.46 -5.38
CA LEU A 70 20.28 5.33 -4.81
C LEU A 70 19.34 4.59 -5.78
N GLU A 71 19.40 4.90 -7.07
CA GLU A 71 18.61 4.22 -8.10
C GLU A 71 18.96 2.74 -8.23
N GLU A 72 20.25 2.41 -8.20
CA GLU A 72 20.73 1.02 -8.22
C GLU A 72 20.23 0.26 -6.99
N ARG A 73 20.36 0.85 -5.79
CA ARG A 73 19.88 0.22 -4.55
C ARG A 73 18.37 0.05 -4.54
N ALA A 74 17.62 1.05 -4.99
CA ALA A 74 16.17 1.00 -5.12
C ALA A 74 15.74 -0.18 -6.00
N SER A 75 16.36 -0.30 -7.17
CA SER A 75 16.11 -1.38 -8.12
C SER A 75 16.42 -2.76 -7.54
N ASN A 76 17.55 -2.92 -6.84
CA ASN A 76 17.98 -4.19 -6.26
C ASN A 76 17.12 -4.64 -5.07
N THR A 77 16.50 -3.70 -4.35
CA THR A 77 15.70 -3.99 -3.14
C THR A 77 14.19 -3.98 -3.39
N GLY A 78 13.75 -3.64 -4.62
CA GLY A 78 12.34 -3.45 -4.93
C GLY A 78 11.69 -2.28 -4.17
N SER A 79 12.50 -1.33 -3.70
CA SER A 79 12.06 -0.14 -2.96
C SER A 79 12.15 1.10 -3.86
N THR A 80 11.42 2.16 -3.51
CA THR A 80 11.54 3.45 -4.20
C THR A 80 12.69 4.28 -3.62
N VAL A 81 13.27 5.18 -4.43
CA VAL A 81 14.27 6.15 -3.95
C VAL A 81 13.73 6.96 -2.76
N SER A 82 12.45 7.30 -2.79
CA SER A 82 11.80 8.03 -1.69
C SER A 82 11.72 7.23 -0.39
N GLU A 83 11.56 5.91 -0.45
CA GLU A 83 11.58 5.04 0.73
C GLU A 83 12.98 4.92 1.32
N LEU A 84 13.97 4.65 0.47
CA LEU A 84 15.37 4.59 0.89
C LEU A 84 15.85 5.91 1.52
N MET A 85 15.46 7.05 0.93
CA MET A 85 15.78 8.36 1.50
C MET A 85 15.13 8.58 2.87
N ARG A 86 13.89 8.12 3.08
CA ARG A 86 13.24 8.22 4.40
C ARG A 86 13.93 7.35 5.44
N GLU A 87 14.27 6.12 5.08
CA GLU A 87 15.00 5.19 5.94
C GLU A 87 16.36 5.76 6.33
N ALA A 88 17.15 6.20 5.36
CA ALA A 88 18.48 6.76 5.57
C ALA A 88 18.45 8.02 6.47
N VAL A 89 17.49 8.92 6.26
CA VAL A 89 17.33 10.11 7.10
C VAL A 89 16.91 9.73 8.52
N THR A 90 16.01 8.77 8.68
CA THR A 90 15.60 8.28 10.01
C THR A 90 16.79 7.68 10.75
N GLU A 91 17.53 6.77 10.10
CA GLU A 91 18.74 6.15 10.64
C GLU A 91 19.80 7.18 11.04
N TYR A 92 20.01 8.20 10.21
CA TYR A 92 20.96 9.28 10.48
C TYR A 92 20.57 10.09 11.73
N LEU A 93 19.29 10.49 11.85
CA LEU A 93 18.81 11.28 12.97
C LEU A 93 18.83 10.48 14.28
N ASP A 94 18.42 9.21 14.23
CA ASP A 94 18.47 8.30 15.38
C ASP A 94 19.91 8.09 15.86
N ARG A 95 20.85 7.89 14.94
CA ARG A 95 22.27 7.72 15.28
C ARG A 95 22.90 8.98 15.86
N HIS A 96 22.37 10.16 15.55
CA HIS A 96 22.96 11.45 15.94
C HIS A 96 22.14 12.20 16.99
N GLY A 97 21.22 11.51 17.66
CA GLY A 97 20.56 11.98 18.87
C GLY A 97 19.58 13.13 18.64
N VAL A 98 19.11 13.32 17.41
CA VAL A 98 17.97 14.21 17.13
C VAL A 98 16.70 13.38 17.25
N SER A 99 16.53 12.70 18.38
CA SER A 99 15.29 12.02 18.72
C SER A 99 14.44 13.02 19.51
N SER A 100 13.31 13.43 18.93
CA SER A 100 12.23 14.10 19.67
C SER A 100 11.69 13.23 20.80
#